data_AF-A0A9X3J0J9-F1
#
_entry.id   AF-A0A9X3J0J9-F1
#
_cell.length_a   1.000
_cell.length_b   1.000
_cell.length_c   1.000
_cell.angle_alpha   90.00
_cell.angle_beta   90.00
_cell.angle_gamma   90.00
#
_symmetry.space_group_name_H-M   'P 1'
#
loop_
_entity.id
_entity.type
_entity.pdbx_description
1 polymer ?
#
loop_
_entity_poly.entity_id
_entity_poly.type
_entity_poly.pdbx_seq_one_letter_code
_entity_poly.pdbx_strand_id
1 'polypeptide(L)'
;MTAGAHTFRADMTPEQVLAELVRAQRTEETRVTIPEGRNILEVADILAVAGYGDASVILATMRDPALLKELGIEGESVEGYLYPDTYKFPTAATPDQVIRRMVEQHRKVFDNLKRSHREALEELKKTLGWGDREIIIMASLVEKETAAKHERPLIAGVFLNRLRFSSFQPKRLETDPTIIYGCTAAVKKSAACEKFEGRIRRIHLRDPDNPYNTYTHEGLPPGPITNAGKAAFEAVLAPKKSRFLYFVSRNDKTHHFQRRSPSTRPRSRSSCARAPSATARPPGPPTPTRSSRPRVGRRVTCPSRHVSGQTNRRARRGPGGPSVPSDTPRSSHLVA
;
A
#
# COMPACT_ATOMS: atom_id res chain seq x y z
N MET A 1 3.10 -43.15 -20.02
CA MET A 1 1.61 -43.20 -19.96
C MET A 1 1.24 -43.12 -18.49
N THR A 2 0.64 -42.02 -18.03
CA THR A 2 0.10 -41.95 -16.67
C THR A 2 -1.19 -42.75 -16.59
N ALA A 3 -1.39 -43.48 -15.50
CA ALA A 3 -2.59 -44.27 -15.27
C ALA A 3 -3.78 -43.36 -14.93
N GLY A 4 -4.92 -43.57 -15.56
CA GLY A 4 -6.17 -42.84 -15.33
C GLY A 4 -7.36 -43.58 -15.95
N ALA A 5 -8.58 -43.23 -15.53
CA ALA A 5 -9.78 -43.79 -16.13
C ALA A 5 -10.03 -43.13 -17.50
N HIS A 6 -10.11 -43.94 -18.55
CA HIS A 6 -10.41 -43.49 -19.91
C HIS A 6 -11.71 -44.13 -20.38
N THR A 7 -12.56 -43.36 -21.05
CA THR A 7 -13.79 -43.88 -21.66
C THR A 7 -13.57 -44.04 -23.15
N PHE A 8 -13.39 -45.29 -23.60
CA PHE A 8 -13.28 -45.61 -25.02
C PHE A 8 -14.61 -46.13 -25.54
N ARG A 9 -14.95 -45.76 -26.77
CA ARG A 9 -16.05 -46.39 -27.51
C ARG A 9 -15.47 -47.39 -28.50
N ALA A 10 -16.21 -48.47 -28.74
CA ALA A 10 -15.78 -49.55 -29.64
C ALA A 10 -15.60 -49.10 -31.11
N ASP A 11 -16.14 -47.94 -31.48
CA ASP A 11 -16.08 -47.36 -32.84
C ASP A 11 -15.02 -46.25 -33.00
N MET A 12 -14.17 -46.03 -32.00
CA MET A 12 -13.10 -45.02 -32.11
C MET A 12 -11.99 -45.45 -33.07
N THR A 13 -11.57 -44.54 -33.96
CA THR A 13 -10.38 -44.76 -34.80
C THR A 13 -9.11 -44.68 -33.95
N PRO A 14 -7.98 -45.25 -34.42
CA PRO A 14 -6.69 -45.12 -33.73
C PRO A 14 -6.30 -43.65 -33.47
N GLU A 15 -6.62 -42.72 -34.37
CA GLU A 15 -6.38 -41.29 -34.13
C GLU A 15 -7.25 -40.73 -33.01
N GLN A 16 -8.51 -41.17 -32.88
CA GLN A 16 -9.41 -40.74 -31.81
C GLN A 16 -8.99 -41.31 -30.45
N VAL A 17 -8.51 -42.56 -30.42
CA VAL A 17 -7.91 -43.17 -29.21
C VAL A 17 -6.66 -42.39 -28.79
N LEU A 18 -5.77 -42.06 -29.73
CA LEU A 18 -4.59 -41.24 -29.45
C LEU A 18 -4.98 -39.84 -28.97
N ALA A 19 -5.97 -39.21 -29.60
CA ALA A 19 -6.48 -37.91 -29.20
C ALA A 19 -7.08 -37.94 -27.78
N GLU A 20 -7.79 -39.00 -27.41
CA GLU A 20 -8.37 -39.17 -26.08
C GLU A 20 -7.29 -39.44 -25.02
N LEU A 21 -6.26 -40.21 -25.35
CA LEU A 21 -5.08 -40.41 -24.49
C LEU A 21 -4.30 -39.10 -24.27
N VAL A 22 -4.13 -38.29 -25.32
CA VAL A 22 -3.47 -36.98 -25.25
C VAL A 22 -4.35 -35.95 -24.51
N ARG A 23 -5.67 -36.00 -24.69
CA ARG A 23 -6.63 -35.16 -23.97
C ARG A 23 -6.65 -35.50 -22.49
N ALA A 24 -6.67 -36.78 -22.13
CA ALA A 24 -6.64 -37.25 -20.75
C ALA A 24 -5.28 -37.03 -20.06
N GLN A 25 -4.21 -36.78 -20.82
CA GLN A 25 -2.94 -36.28 -20.29
C GLN A 25 -2.97 -34.80 -19.92
N ARG A 26 -3.99 -34.04 -20.34
CA ARG A 26 -4.14 -32.65 -19.86
C ARG A 26 -4.75 -32.69 -18.48
N THR A 27 -3.89 -32.54 -17.47
CA THR A 27 -4.34 -32.21 -16.12
C THR A 27 -5.22 -30.97 -16.20
N GLU A 28 -6.42 -31.02 -15.64
CA GLU A 28 -7.26 -29.84 -15.53
C GLU A 28 -6.49 -28.77 -14.74
N GLU A 29 -6.53 -27.53 -15.23
CA GLU A 29 -5.82 -26.41 -14.61
C GLU A 29 -6.81 -25.33 -14.20
N THR A 30 -6.69 -24.85 -12.96
CA THR A 30 -7.40 -23.68 -12.47
C THR A 30 -6.50 -22.46 -12.58
N ARG A 31 -7.03 -21.38 -13.16
CA ARG A 31 -6.34 -20.09 -13.24
C ARG A 31 -6.56 -19.31 -11.94
N VAL A 32 -5.48 -18.97 -11.25
CA VAL A 32 -5.53 -18.20 -9.99
C VAL A 32 -4.65 -16.98 -10.11
N THR A 33 -5.19 -15.80 -9.83
CA THR A 33 -4.42 -14.55 -9.81
C THR A 33 -4.14 -14.14 -8.38
N ILE A 34 -2.86 -13.95 -8.05
CA ILE A 34 -2.38 -13.42 -6.78
C ILE A 34 -1.92 -11.98 -7.02
N PRO A 35 -2.68 -10.96 -6.57
CA PRO A 35 -2.29 -9.56 -6.74
C PRO A 35 -1.02 -9.20 -5.96
N GLU A 36 -0.28 -8.19 -6.42
CA GLU A 36 0.83 -7.58 -5.69
C GLU A 36 0.34 -6.99 -4.35
N GLY A 37 1.22 -6.99 -3.34
CA GLY A 37 0.92 -6.36 -2.06
C GLY A 37 -0.09 -7.14 -1.20
N ARG A 38 -0.29 -8.43 -1.46
CA ARG A 38 -1.05 -9.34 -0.59
C ARG A 38 -0.16 -9.96 0.48
N ASN A 39 -0.67 -10.03 1.70
CA ASN A 39 -0.02 -10.76 2.80
C ASN A 39 -0.44 -12.24 2.78
N ILE A 40 0.20 -13.04 3.60
CA ILE A 40 0.03 -14.49 3.73
C ILE A 40 -1.40 -14.91 4.04
N LEU A 41 -2.14 -14.13 4.84
CA LEU A 41 -3.55 -14.41 5.16
C LEU A 41 -4.41 -14.22 3.91
N GLU A 42 -4.23 -13.11 3.21
CA GLU A 42 -4.96 -12.81 1.98
C GLU A 42 -4.64 -13.84 0.87
N VAL A 43 -3.38 -14.29 0.77
CA VAL A 43 -3.01 -15.33 -0.19
C VAL A 43 -3.66 -16.67 0.17
N ALA A 44 -3.69 -17.04 1.46
CA ALA A 44 -4.37 -18.25 1.91
C ALA A 44 -5.87 -18.21 1.56
N ASP A 45 -6.54 -17.07 1.77
CA ASP A 45 -7.95 -16.88 1.40
C ASP A 45 -8.17 -17.01 -0.12
N ILE A 46 -7.31 -16.40 -0.94
CA ILE A 46 -7.41 -16.49 -2.41
C ILE A 46 -7.26 -17.94 -2.87
N LEU A 47 -6.30 -18.68 -2.32
CA LEU A 47 -6.08 -20.09 -2.66
C LEU A 47 -7.23 -20.99 -2.18
N ALA A 48 -7.81 -20.69 -1.02
CA ALA A 48 -8.97 -21.41 -0.51
C ALA A 48 -10.20 -21.22 -1.40
N VAL A 49 -10.48 -19.97 -1.81
CA VAL A 49 -11.57 -19.67 -2.77
C VAL A 49 -11.34 -20.37 -4.11
N ALA A 50 -10.08 -20.56 -4.51
CA ALA A 50 -9.73 -21.29 -5.74
C ALA A 50 -9.80 -22.83 -5.60
N GLY A 51 -10.13 -23.36 -4.42
CA GLY A 51 -10.34 -24.79 -4.20
C GLY A 51 -9.10 -25.59 -3.78
N TYR A 52 -8.02 -24.92 -3.35
CA TYR A 52 -6.76 -25.59 -2.95
C TYR A 52 -6.71 -26.05 -1.49
N GLY A 53 -7.84 -26.05 -0.78
CA GLY A 53 -7.97 -26.46 0.62
C GLY A 53 -8.50 -25.34 1.52
N ASP A 54 -8.70 -25.64 2.80
CA ASP A 54 -9.13 -24.63 3.78
C ASP A 54 -8.03 -23.60 4.02
N ALA A 55 -8.41 -22.32 4.18
CA ALA A 55 -7.47 -21.22 4.41
C ALA A 55 -6.55 -21.47 5.63
N SER A 56 -7.07 -22.11 6.68
CA SER A 56 -6.30 -22.48 7.88
C SER A 56 -5.24 -23.53 7.60
N VAL A 57 -5.55 -24.53 6.77
CA VAL A 57 -4.62 -25.59 6.36
C VAL A 57 -3.53 -25.00 5.47
N ILE A 58 -3.91 -24.19 4.49
CA ILE A 58 -2.97 -23.49 3.60
C ILE A 58 -2.03 -22.60 4.40
N LEU A 59 -2.56 -21.80 5.33
CA LEU A 59 -1.77 -20.94 6.21
C LEU A 59 -0.82 -21.75 7.11
N ALA A 60 -1.26 -22.90 7.61
CA ALA A 60 -0.40 -23.80 8.37
C ALA A 60 0.75 -24.35 7.51
N THR A 61 0.48 -24.76 6.27
CA THR A 61 1.53 -25.17 5.31
C THR A 61 2.52 -24.04 5.03
N MET A 62 2.04 -22.81 4.85
CA MET A 62 2.91 -21.63 4.63
C MET A 62 3.81 -21.30 5.83
N ARG A 63 3.51 -21.83 7.02
CA ARG A 63 4.25 -21.66 8.27
C ARG A 63 5.01 -22.93 8.71
N ASP A 64 4.95 -24.00 7.91
CA ASP A 64 5.57 -25.26 8.27
C ASP A 64 7.10 -25.15 8.31
N PRO A 65 7.75 -25.35 9.47
CA PRO A 65 9.20 -25.28 9.58
C PRO A 65 9.95 -26.25 8.66
N ALA A 66 9.37 -27.41 8.33
CA ALA A 66 10.00 -28.37 7.43
C ALA A 66 10.06 -27.82 6.00
N LEU A 67 8.95 -27.29 5.50
CA LEU A 67 8.89 -26.62 4.21
C LEU A 67 9.82 -25.40 4.15
N LEU A 68 9.85 -24.56 5.19
CA LEU A 68 10.73 -23.39 5.24
C LEU A 68 12.21 -23.77 5.17
N LYS A 69 12.61 -24.80 5.92
CA LYS A 69 13.98 -25.33 5.91
C LYS A 69 14.35 -25.86 4.53
N GLU A 70 13.46 -26.61 3.89
CA GLU A 70 13.68 -27.15 2.54
C GLU A 70 13.81 -26.02 1.51
N LEU A 71 12.98 -24.98 1.63
CA LEU A 71 13.02 -23.80 0.79
C LEU A 71 14.15 -22.82 1.18
N GLY A 72 14.96 -23.10 2.20
CA GLY A 72 16.01 -22.20 2.66
C GLY A 72 15.49 -20.81 3.03
N ILE A 73 14.25 -20.72 3.52
CA ILE A 73 13.63 -19.47 3.95
C ILE A 73 13.85 -19.31 5.47
N GLU A 74 14.52 -18.23 5.84
CA GLU A 74 14.69 -17.84 7.24
C GLU A 74 13.46 -17.07 7.74
N GLY A 75 12.84 -17.54 8.81
CA GLY A 75 11.72 -16.86 9.46
C GLY A 75 10.63 -17.83 9.92
N GLU A 76 9.45 -17.27 10.18
CA GLU A 76 8.28 -18.02 10.66
C GLU A 76 7.30 -18.42 9.55
N SER A 77 7.54 -17.98 8.31
CA SER A 77 6.65 -18.28 7.17
C SER A 77 7.28 -17.97 5.81
N VAL A 78 6.60 -18.36 4.72
CA VAL A 78 6.93 -18.00 3.33
C VAL A 78 6.50 -16.58 2.93
N GLU A 79 6.08 -15.73 3.87
CA GLU A 79 5.70 -14.33 3.58
C GLU A 79 6.84 -13.57 2.88
N GLY A 80 6.50 -12.85 1.81
CA GLY A 80 7.44 -12.15 0.94
C GLY A 80 8.02 -13.01 -0.18
N TYR A 81 7.90 -14.34 -0.09
CA TYR A 81 8.40 -15.29 -1.08
C TYR A 81 7.30 -15.84 -2.01
N LEU A 82 6.03 -15.56 -1.74
CA LEU A 82 4.91 -15.98 -2.58
C LEU A 82 4.72 -14.98 -3.73
N TYR A 83 5.40 -15.18 -4.86
CA TYR A 83 5.42 -14.17 -5.92
C TYR A 83 4.00 -13.82 -6.44
N PRO A 84 3.69 -12.53 -6.64
CA PRO A 84 2.40 -12.13 -7.21
C PRO A 84 2.40 -12.33 -8.73
N ASP A 85 1.55 -13.24 -9.20
CA ASP A 85 1.37 -13.54 -10.62
C ASP A 85 -0.01 -14.17 -10.87
N THR A 86 -0.32 -14.42 -12.13
CA THR A 86 -1.41 -15.29 -12.54
C THR A 86 -0.86 -16.68 -12.84
N TYR A 87 -1.24 -17.63 -11.99
CA TYR A 87 -0.83 -19.02 -12.07
C TYR A 87 -1.89 -19.87 -12.77
N LYS A 88 -1.43 -20.94 -13.40
CA LYS A 88 -2.25 -22.09 -13.78
C LYS A 88 -1.77 -23.26 -12.95
N PHE A 89 -2.59 -23.68 -12.01
CA PHE A 89 -2.27 -24.78 -11.11
C PHE A 89 -3.11 -25.99 -11.51
N PRO A 90 -2.56 -27.21 -11.47
CA PRO A 90 -3.36 -28.42 -11.58
C PRO A 90 -4.52 -28.37 -10.57
N THR A 91 -5.73 -28.75 -10.97
CA THR A 91 -6.91 -28.75 -10.08
C THR A 91 -6.73 -29.67 -8.88
N ALA A 92 -5.96 -30.74 -9.03
CA ALA A 92 -5.62 -31.68 -7.96
C ALA A 92 -4.33 -31.31 -7.18
N ALA A 93 -3.75 -30.12 -7.41
CA ALA A 93 -2.53 -29.73 -6.72
C ALA A 93 -2.76 -29.57 -5.22
N THR A 94 -1.78 -29.97 -4.41
CA THR A 94 -1.81 -29.76 -2.95
C THR A 94 -1.39 -28.32 -2.59
N PRO A 95 -1.76 -27.81 -1.40
CA PRO A 95 -1.26 -26.53 -0.90
C PRO A 95 0.27 -26.39 -1.00
N ASP A 96 1.00 -27.44 -0.62
CA ASP A 96 2.46 -27.49 -0.67
C ASP A 96 2.99 -27.30 -2.10
N GLN A 97 2.42 -28.00 -3.09
CA GLN A 97 2.81 -27.86 -4.50
C GLN A 97 2.56 -26.45 -5.03
N VAL A 98 1.41 -25.85 -4.67
CA VAL A 98 1.06 -24.48 -5.04
C VAL A 98 2.05 -23.48 -4.44
N ILE A 99 2.33 -23.59 -3.13
CA ILE A 99 3.28 -22.72 -2.42
C ILE A 99 4.68 -22.82 -3.04
N ARG A 100 5.18 -24.03 -3.28
CA ARG A 100 6.48 -24.27 -3.92
C ARG A 100 6.56 -23.61 -5.29
N ARG A 101 5.52 -23.74 -6.10
CA ARG A 101 5.46 -23.14 -7.43
C ARG A 101 5.52 -21.61 -7.36
N MET A 102 4.87 -21.01 -6.37
CA MET A 102 4.93 -19.56 -6.14
C MET A 102 6.34 -19.11 -5.69
N VAL A 103 6.98 -19.85 -4.78
CA VAL A 103 8.34 -19.57 -4.30
C VAL A 103 9.38 -19.77 -5.41
N GLU A 104 9.22 -20.78 -6.25
CA GLU A 104 10.06 -20.98 -7.43
C GLU A 104 9.97 -19.79 -8.40
N GLN A 105 8.75 -19.32 -8.66
CA GLN A 105 8.53 -18.14 -9.49
C GLN A 105 9.18 -16.89 -8.87
N HIS A 106 9.09 -16.71 -7.55
CA HIS A 106 9.79 -15.64 -6.84
C HIS A 106 11.29 -15.70 -7.11
N ARG A 107 11.92 -16.86 -6.85
CA ARG A 107 13.36 -17.04 -7.05
C ARG A 107 13.77 -16.72 -8.47
N LYS A 108 13.03 -17.24 -9.46
CA LYS A 108 13.29 -16.96 -10.89
C LYS A 108 13.29 -15.46 -11.19
N VAL A 109 12.28 -14.73 -10.73
CA VAL A 109 12.19 -13.29 -10.97
C VAL A 109 13.27 -12.53 -10.21
N PHE A 110 13.49 -12.88 -8.94
CA PHE A 110 14.46 -12.22 -8.10
C PHE A 110 15.90 -12.46 -8.58
N ASP A 111 16.25 -13.68 -9.00
CA ASP A 111 17.56 -13.98 -9.58
C ASP A 111 17.80 -13.22 -10.90
N ASN A 112 16.76 -13.03 -11.72
CA ASN A 112 16.86 -12.17 -12.90
C ASN A 112 17.17 -10.71 -12.51
N LEU A 113 16.44 -10.18 -11.53
CA LEU A 113 16.67 -8.82 -11.03
C LEU A 113 18.08 -8.66 -10.43
N LYS A 114 18.54 -9.66 -9.67
CA LYS A 114 19.89 -9.68 -9.10
C LYS A 114 20.96 -9.63 -10.18
N ARG A 115 20.80 -10.40 -11.25
CA ARG A 115 21.71 -10.36 -12.41
C ARG A 115 21.72 -8.99 -13.09
N SER A 116 20.55 -8.36 -13.26
CA SER A 116 20.43 -7.05 -13.89
C SER A 116 20.93 -5.89 -13.01
N HIS A 117 20.98 -6.05 -11.68
CA HIS A 117 21.34 -5.00 -10.72
C HIS A 117 22.51 -5.39 -9.81
N ARG A 118 23.49 -6.13 -10.35
CA ARG A 118 24.62 -6.66 -9.56
C ARG A 118 25.38 -5.59 -8.78
N GLU A 119 25.63 -4.43 -9.40
CA GLU A 119 26.33 -3.31 -8.75
C GLU A 119 25.56 -2.77 -7.53
N ALA A 120 24.23 -2.69 -7.64
CA ALA A 120 23.39 -2.24 -6.54
C ALA A 120 23.39 -3.22 -5.36
N LEU A 121 23.43 -4.53 -5.63
CA LEU A 121 23.56 -5.54 -4.58
C LEU A 121 24.89 -5.41 -3.83
N GLU A 122 26.00 -5.24 -4.55
CA GLU A 122 27.31 -5.03 -3.92
C GLU A 122 27.33 -3.74 -3.10
N GLU A 123 26.68 -2.66 -3.58
CA GLU A 123 26.53 -1.43 -2.81
C GLU A 123 25.72 -1.65 -1.54
N LEU A 124 24.58 -2.34 -1.60
CA LEU A 124 23.75 -2.65 -0.43
C LEU A 124 24.50 -3.53 0.57
N LYS A 125 25.22 -4.55 0.10
CA LYS A 125 26.06 -5.40 0.93
C LYS A 125 27.18 -4.60 1.61
N LYS A 126 27.86 -3.73 0.88
CA LYS A 126 28.95 -2.89 1.42
C LYS A 126 28.45 -1.85 2.42
N THR A 127 27.30 -1.23 2.16
CA THR A 127 26.81 -0.09 2.95
C THR A 127 25.95 -0.50 4.14
N LEU A 128 25.22 -1.60 4.04
CA LEU A 128 24.25 -2.05 5.05
C LEU A 128 24.46 -3.51 5.49
N GLY A 129 25.37 -4.26 4.87
CA GLY A 129 25.56 -5.69 5.17
C GLY A 129 24.42 -6.57 4.65
N TRP A 130 23.59 -6.05 3.75
CA TRP A 130 22.37 -6.72 3.31
C TRP A 130 22.61 -7.87 2.34
N GLY A 131 21.83 -8.94 2.52
CA GLY A 131 21.64 -10.01 1.55
C GLY A 131 20.22 -10.03 1.00
N ASP A 132 19.86 -11.18 0.43
CA ASP A 132 18.57 -11.39 -0.24
C ASP A 132 17.38 -11.14 0.69
N ARG A 133 17.46 -11.61 1.94
CA ARG A 133 16.39 -11.47 2.94
C ARG A 133 16.07 -10.00 3.23
N GLU A 134 17.08 -9.16 3.47
CA GLU A 134 16.88 -7.75 3.78
C GLU A 134 16.26 -6.99 2.60
N ILE A 135 16.63 -7.36 1.36
CA ILE A 135 16.05 -6.78 0.15
C ILE A 135 14.57 -7.16 0.02
N ILE A 136 14.22 -8.42 0.29
CA ILE A 136 12.82 -8.88 0.27
C ILE A 136 11.99 -8.16 1.33
N ILE A 137 12.52 -8.00 2.54
CA ILE A 137 11.86 -7.23 3.61
C ILE A 137 11.63 -5.79 3.14
N MET A 138 12.68 -5.12 2.67
CA MET A 138 12.56 -3.72 2.22
C MET A 138 11.60 -3.56 1.03
N ALA A 139 11.59 -4.50 0.07
CA ALA A 139 10.64 -4.48 -1.04
C ALA A 139 9.20 -4.61 -0.56
N SER A 140 8.94 -5.43 0.48
CA SER A 140 7.60 -5.56 1.07
C SER A 140 7.12 -4.25 1.74
N LEU A 141 8.03 -3.51 2.38
CA LEU A 141 7.72 -2.19 2.97
C LEU A 141 7.38 -1.19 1.87
N VAL A 142 8.23 -1.12 0.84
CA VAL A 142 8.04 -0.22 -0.30
C VAL A 142 6.73 -0.51 -1.03
N GLU A 143 6.35 -1.78 -1.21
CA GLU A 143 5.10 -2.15 -1.86
C GLU A 143 3.89 -1.62 -1.07
N LYS A 144 3.83 -1.85 0.24
CA LYS A 144 2.70 -1.39 1.07
C LYS A 144 2.58 0.12 1.17
N GLU A 145 3.70 0.84 1.12
CA GLU A 145 3.71 2.31 1.22
C GLU A 145 3.36 3.01 -0.10
N THR A 146 3.49 2.31 -1.24
CA THR A 146 3.33 2.93 -2.55
C THR A 146 1.88 2.94 -3.02
N ALA A 147 1.21 4.08 -2.88
CA ALA A 147 -0.06 4.33 -3.57
C ALA A 147 0.14 4.80 -5.02
N ALA A 148 1.11 5.69 -5.25
CA ALA A 148 1.44 6.22 -6.57
C ALA A 148 2.70 5.56 -7.16
N LYS A 149 2.54 4.75 -8.21
CA LYS A 149 3.63 3.94 -8.80
C LYS A 149 4.92 4.70 -9.11
N HIS A 150 4.81 5.98 -9.52
CA HIS A 150 5.97 6.81 -9.88
C HIS A 150 6.77 7.32 -8.66
N GLU A 151 6.19 7.28 -7.46
CA GLU A 151 6.86 7.68 -6.21
C GLU A 151 7.68 6.53 -5.60
N ARG A 152 7.43 5.29 -6.03
CA ARG A 152 8.06 4.08 -5.47
C ARG A 152 9.59 4.17 -5.34
N PRO A 153 10.36 4.62 -6.36
CA PRO A 153 11.81 4.75 -6.22
C PRO A 153 12.25 5.84 -5.24
N LEU A 154 11.42 6.87 -5.01
CA LEU A 154 11.69 7.89 -3.99
C LEU A 154 11.41 7.36 -2.59
N ILE A 155 10.31 6.62 -2.40
CA ILE A 155 9.96 5.98 -1.13
C ILE A 155 11.07 5.00 -0.72
N ALA A 156 11.49 4.13 -1.63
CA ALA A 156 12.64 3.24 -1.41
C ALA A 156 13.91 4.01 -1.04
N GLY A 157 14.18 5.12 -1.75
CA GLY A 157 15.29 6.02 -1.42
C GLY A 157 15.21 6.61 -0.01
N VAL A 158 14.02 6.99 0.48
CA VAL A 158 13.84 7.49 1.85
C VAL A 158 14.16 6.41 2.88
N PHE A 159 13.60 5.20 2.73
CA PHE A 159 13.88 4.12 3.66
C PHE A 159 15.37 3.76 3.70
N LEU A 160 16.01 3.62 2.54
CA LEU A 160 17.44 3.36 2.47
C LEU A 160 18.27 4.50 3.08
N ASN A 161 17.89 5.76 2.86
CA ASN A 161 18.58 6.91 3.44
C ASN A 161 18.49 6.92 4.97
N ARG A 162 17.33 6.57 5.56
CA ARG A 162 17.15 6.48 7.02
C ARG A 162 18.15 5.49 7.63
N LEU A 163 18.34 4.34 6.97
CA LEU A 163 19.27 3.32 7.42
C LEU A 163 20.73 3.74 7.18
N ARG A 164 21.06 4.24 5.99
CA ARG A 164 22.44 4.60 5.58
C ARG A 164 23.01 5.84 6.29
N PHE A 165 22.22 6.90 6.49
CA PHE A 165 22.76 8.18 6.95
C PHE A 165 22.96 8.19 8.46
N SER A 166 24.21 8.18 8.92
CA SER A 166 24.57 8.27 10.35
C SER A 166 23.90 9.42 11.11
N SER A 167 23.57 10.52 10.42
CA SER A 167 22.87 11.67 11.00
C SER A 167 21.38 11.43 11.34
N PHE A 168 20.78 10.36 10.85
CA PHE A 168 19.40 9.98 11.17
C PHE A 168 19.44 8.94 12.28
N GLN A 169 19.08 9.36 13.50
CA GLN A 169 18.98 8.50 14.67
C GLN A 169 17.71 8.85 15.46
N PRO A 170 17.01 7.85 16.03
CA PRO A 170 17.24 6.40 15.88
C PRO A 170 16.98 5.88 14.45
N LYS A 171 17.47 4.68 14.07
CA LYS A 171 17.28 4.06 12.74
C LYS A 171 15.89 3.49 12.49
N ARG A 172 14.85 4.25 12.84
CA ARG A 172 13.45 3.82 12.72
C ARG A 172 12.89 4.06 11.32
N LEU A 173 12.13 3.10 10.81
CA LEU A 173 11.48 3.22 9.50
C LEU A 173 10.10 3.87 9.58
N GLU A 174 9.44 3.83 10.74
CA GLU A 174 8.18 4.54 11.05
C GLU A 174 7.13 4.41 9.93
N THR A 175 6.76 3.17 9.60
CA THR A 175 5.77 2.84 8.56
C THR A 175 4.59 2.11 9.19
N ASP A 176 3.39 2.65 9.00
CA ASP A 176 2.13 2.16 9.56
C ASP A 176 1.80 0.70 9.15
N PRO A 177 2.00 0.27 7.88
CA PRO A 177 1.80 -1.11 7.44
C PRO A 177 2.47 -2.18 8.31
N THR A 178 3.62 -1.90 8.94
CA THR A 178 4.31 -2.91 9.76
C THR A 178 3.61 -3.15 11.09
N ILE A 179 3.00 -2.12 11.68
CA ILE A 179 2.16 -2.27 12.87
C ILE A 179 0.93 -3.12 12.54
N ILE A 180 0.26 -2.81 11.42
CA ILE A 180 -0.92 -3.56 10.96
C ILE A 180 -0.55 -5.03 10.82
N TYR A 181 0.54 -5.33 10.11
CA TYR A 181 1.01 -6.70 9.93
C TYR A 181 1.29 -7.40 11.27
N GLY A 182 2.00 -6.74 12.19
CA GLY A 182 2.28 -7.25 13.54
C GLY A 182 1.01 -7.56 14.33
N CYS A 183 -0.06 -6.78 14.15
CA CYS A 183 -1.33 -7.01 14.83
C CYS A 183 -2.24 -8.04 14.14
N THR A 184 -2.12 -8.24 12.82
CA THR A 184 -3.02 -9.10 12.06
C THR A 184 -2.43 -10.45 11.72
N ALA A 185 -1.23 -10.47 11.14
CA ALA A 185 -0.67 -11.62 10.42
C ALA A 185 0.56 -12.24 11.09
N ALA A 186 1.24 -11.53 11.99
CA ALA A 186 2.35 -12.11 12.75
C ALA A 186 1.88 -13.30 13.60
N VAL A 187 2.79 -14.28 13.81
CA VAL A 187 2.51 -15.48 14.60
C VAL A 187 2.25 -15.12 16.07
N LYS A 188 3.05 -14.20 16.61
CA LYS A 188 2.92 -13.68 17.98
C LYS A 188 2.37 -12.26 17.93
N LYS A 189 1.27 -12.03 18.64
CA LYS A 189 0.63 -10.72 18.78
C LYS A 189 0.88 -10.18 20.17
N SER A 190 1.19 -8.89 20.27
CA SER A 190 1.27 -8.19 21.55
C SER A 190 -0.11 -8.01 22.17
N ALA A 191 -0.15 -7.72 23.47
CA ALA A 191 -1.39 -7.41 24.19
C ALA A 191 -2.14 -6.22 23.56
N ALA A 192 -1.41 -5.22 23.05
CA ALA A 192 -2.01 -4.07 22.37
C ALA A 192 -2.71 -4.46 21.06
N CYS A 193 -2.32 -5.56 20.43
CA CYS A 193 -2.86 -6.03 19.16
C CYS A 193 -4.00 -7.06 19.30
N GLU A 194 -4.32 -7.56 20.50
CA GLU A 194 -5.34 -8.60 20.71
C GLU A 194 -6.72 -8.23 20.16
N LYS A 195 -7.10 -6.96 20.31
CA LYS A 195 -8.39 -6.40 19.85
C LYS A 195 -8.19 -5.42 18.70
N PHE A 196 -7.23 -5.67 17.83
CA PHE A 196 -6.94 -4.77 16.72
C PHE A 196 -8.05 -4.83 15.66
N GLU A 197 -8.79 -3.72 15.51
CA GLU A 197 -9.92 -3.57 14.59
C GLU A 197 -9.51 -2.90 13.26
N GLY A 198 -8.22 -2.93 12.89
CA GLY A 198 -7.72 -2.30 11.66
C GLY A 198 -7.32 -0.83 11.80
N ARG A 199 -7.75 -0.13 12.86
CA ARG A 199 -7.36 1.28 13.12
C ARG A 199 -6.16 1.38 14.05
N ILE A 200 -5.07 1.99 13.56
CA ILE A 200 -3.89 2.31 14.39
C ILE A 200 -4.27 3.38 15.42
N ARG A 201 -3.90 3.13 16.69
CA ARG A 201 -4.10 4.02 17.83
C ARG A 201 -2.74 4.30 18.45
N ARG A 202 -2.66 5.33 19.32
CA ARG A 202 -1.43 5.72 20.02
C ARG A 202 -0.79 4.58 20.82
N ILE A 203 -1.58 3.62 21.30
CA ILE A 203 -1.08 2.44 22.01
C ILE A 203 -0.21 1.59 21.08
N HIS A 204 -0.65 1.36 19.83
CA HIS A 204 0.06 0.52 18.88
C HIS A 204 1.36 1.21 18.41
N LEU A 205 1.34 2.54 18.22
CA LEU A 205 2.53 3.31 17.85
C LEU A 205 3.65 3.25 18.91
N ARG A 206 3.29 2.98 20.16
CA ARG A 206 4.22 2.99 21.31
C ARG A 206 4.50 1.61 21.86
N ASP A 207 4.00 0.57 21.21
CA ASP A 207 4.08 -0.81 21.66
C ASP A 207 5.44 -1.43 21.30
N PRO A 208 6.34 -1.65 22.27
CA PRO A 208 7.63 -2.31 22.02
C PRO A 208 7.51 -3.84 21.99
N ASP A 209 6.36 -4.40 22.34
CA ASP A 209 6.16 -5.85 22.39
C ASP A 209 5.72 -6.41 21.03
N ASN A 210 5.34 -5.53 20.09
CA ASN A 210 5.11 -5.88 18.69
C ASN A 210 6.44 -5.82 17.91
N PRO A 211 7.05 -6.96 17.53
CA PRO A 211 8.36 -6.98 16.88
C PRO A 211 8.41 -6.30 15.51
N TYR A 212 7.25 -6.18 14.85
CA TYR A 212 7.13 -5.51 13.55
C TYR A 212 6.96 -3.99 13.69
N ASN A 213 6.86 -3.44 14.91
CA ASN A 213 6.64 -2.01 15.11
C ASN A 213 7.91 -1.18 14.81
N THR A 214 7.98 -0.63 13.60
CA THR A 214 9.11 0.20 13.15
C THR A 214 9.14 1.60 13.75
N TYR A 215 8.20 1.94 14.65
CA TYR A 215 8.22 3.16 15.47
C TYR A 215 8.94 2.96 16.80
N THR A 216 9.06 1.73 17.29
CA THR A 216 9.73 1.39 18.54
C THR A 216 11.07 0.71 18.28
N HIS A 217 11.15 -0.13 17.24
CA HIS A 217 12.35 -0.87 16.84
C HIS A 217 13.13 -0.18 15.72
N GLU A 218 14.46 -0.25 15.81
CA GLU A 218 15.39 0.23 14.80
C GLU A 218 15.66 -0.82 13.72
N GLY A 219 15.97 -0.38 12.51
CA GLY A 219 16.29 -1.25 11.39
C GLY A 219 15.07 -1.84 10.69
N LEU A 220 15.27 -3.01 10.11
CA LEU A 220 14.22 -3.78 9.42
C LEU A 220 13.38 -4.57 10.43
N PRO A 221 12.09 -4.80 10.15
CA PRO A 221 11.29 -5.76 10.93
C PRO A 221 11.84 -7.20 10.78
N PRO A 222 11.39 -8.15 11.62
CA PRO A 222 11.88 -9.53 11.60
C PRO A 222 11.63 -10.30 10.28
N GLY A 223 10.69 -9.85 9.46
CA GLY A 223 10.37 -10.47 8.19
C GLY A 223 9.57 -9.53 7.28
N PRO A 224 9.29 -9.98 6.04
CA PRO A 224 8.45 -9.23 5.12
C PRO A 224 7.01 -9.10 5.64
N ILE A 225 6.30 -8.07 5.20
CA ILE A 225 4.89 -7.84 5.60
C ILE A 225 3.90 -8.10 4.47
N THR A 226 4.41 -8.41 3.29
CA THR A 226 3.63 -8.67 2.08
C THR A 226 4.49 -9.26 0.97
N ASN A 227 3.84 -9.81 -0.05
CA ASN A 227 4.46 -10.26 -1.29
C ASN A 227 4.57 -9.11 -2.29
N ALA A 228 5.81 -8.63 -2.47
CA ALA A 228 6.12 -7.48 -3.32
C ALA A 228 6.17 -7.85 -4.81
N GLY A 229 5.76 -6.91 -5.66
CA GLY A 229 5.89 -7.03 -7.11
C GLY A 229 7.30 -6.73 -7.60
N LYS A 230 7.57 -7.06 -8.87
CA LYS A 230 8.86 -6.77 -9.53
C LYS A 230 9.28 -5.31 -9.38
N ALA A 231 8.33 -4.38 -9.51
CA ALA A 231 8.62 -2.94 -9.46
C ALA A 231 9.08 -2.45 -8.08
N ALA A 232 8.67 -3.12 -6.98
CA ALA A 232 9.17 -2.80 -5.65
C ALA A 232 10.60 -3.29 -5.43
N PHE A 233 10.93 -4.50 -5.91
CA PHE A 233 12.33 -4.95 -5.92
C PHE A 233 13.23 -4.02 -6.74
N GLU A 234 12.79 -3.64 -7.95
CA GLU A 234 13.53 -2.68 -8.78
C GLU A 234 13.70 -1.32 -8.09
N ALA A 235 12.69 -0.82 -7.38
CA ALA A 235 12.81 0.43 -6.64
C ALA A 235 13.82 0.37 -5.49
N VAL A 236 13.97 -0.79 -4.83
CA VAL A 236 14.98 -1.00 -3.77
C VAL A 236 16.39 -1.12 -4.36
N LEU A 237 16.53 -1.81 -5.50
CA LEU A 237 17.82 -2.00 -6.18
C LEU A 237 18.27 -0.76 -6.95
N ALA A 238 17.33 0.04 -7.48
CA ALA A 238 17.60 1.27 -8.22
C ALA A 238 16.76 2.44 -7.67
N PRO A 239 17.00 2.86 -6.42
CA PRO A 239 16.25 3.95 -5.82
C PRO A 239 16.58 5.28 -6.49
N LYS A 240 15.62 6.22 -6.49
CA LYS A 240 15.89 7.57 -6.96
C LYS A 240 16.82 8.28 -5.98
N LYS A 241 18.03 8.61 -6.45
CA LYS A 241 19.05 9.34 -5.67
C LYS A 241 18.45 10.64 -5.12
N SER A 242 18.41 10.75 -3.80
CA SER A 242 17.92 11.92 -3.08
C SER A 242 18.51 11.95 -1.68
N ARG A 243 18.30 13.06 -0.96
CA ARG A 243 18.64 13.18 0.47
C ARG A 243 17.39 13.29 1.33
N PHE A 244 16.26 12.80 0.83
CA PHE A 244 15.01 12.82 1.57
C PHE A 244 15.06 11.78 2.70
N LEU A 245 14.49 12.18 3.84
CA LEU A 245 14.40 11.37 5.06
C LEU A 245 12.94 11.23 5.51
N TYR A 246 12.03 12.02 4.96
CA TYR A 246 10.63 12.00 5.30
C TYR A 246 9.79 12.17 4.03
N PHE A 247 8.64 11.54 4.02
CA PHE A 247 7.57 11.79 3.07
C PHE A 247 6.26 11.90 3.86
N VAL A 248 5.36 12.77 3.42
CA VAL A 248 4.06 13.00 4.06
C VAL A 248 2.98 12.99 3.01
N SER A 249 1.88 12.28 3.26
CA SER A 249 0.74 12.21 2.35
C SER A 249 0.16 13.60 2.06
N ARG A 250 -0.23 13.81 0.80
CA ARG A 250 -0.97 14.99 0.34
C ARG A 250 -2.49 14.80 0.39
N ASN A 251 -2.96 13.63 0.84
CA ASN A 251 -4.36 13.19 0.79
C ASN A 251 -4.93 12.99 -0.64
N ASP A 252 -4.06 12.95 -1.66
CA ASP A 252 -4.42 12.69 -3.06
C ASP A 252 -3.72 11.42 -3.60
N LYS A 253 -3.25 10.55 -2.69
CA LYS A 253 -2.42 9.35 -2.95
C LYS A 253 -0.97 9.64 -3.38
N THR A 254 -0.52 10.90 -3.34
CA THR A 254 0.87 11.30 -3.54
C THR A 254 1.49 11.87 -2.25
N HIS A 255 2.80 12.10 -2.28
CA HIS A 255 3.57 12.53 -1.12
C HIS A 255 4.39 13.81 -1.35
N HIS A 256 4.63 14.56 -0.27
CA HIS A 256 5.66 15.59 -0.21
C HIS A 256 6.93 15.01 0.42
N PHE A 257 8.03 15.03 -0.33
CA PHE A 257 9.33 14.54 0.13
C PHE A 257 10.18 15.66 0.71
N GLN A 258 10.82 15.42 1.85
CA GLN A 258 11.61 16.42 2.55
C GLN A 258 12.79 15.81 3.31
N ARG A 259 13.82 16.64 3.54
CA ARG A 259 15.03 16.25 4.27
C ARG A 259 14.93 16.46 5.79
N ARG A 260 14.18 17.47 6.22
CA ARG A 260 14.00 17.81 7.65
C ARG A 260 12.70 17.24 8.17
N SER A 261 12.61 17.03 9.48
CA SER A 261 11.39 16.52 10.11
C SER A 261 10.19 17.44 9.82
N PRO A 262 8.98 16.89 9.59
CA PRO A 262 7.76 17.68 9.40
C PRO A 262 7.43 18.64 10.54
N SER A 263 7.83 18.31 11.77
CA SER A 263 7.64 19.20 12.94
C SER A 263 8.49 20.46 12.85
N THR A 264 9.57 20.43 12.06
CA THR A 264 10.47 21.55 11.83
C THR A 264 10.08 22.29 10.55
N ARG A 265 8.81 22.72 10.44
CA ARG A 265 8.48 23.75 9.44
C ARG A 265 9.26 25.01 9.82
N PRO A 266 10.09 25.60 8.94
CA PRO A 266 10.53 26.96 9.17
C PRO A 266 9.25 27.79 9.27
N ARG A 267 9.12 28.59 10.35
CA ARG A 267 8.07 29.60 10.44
C ARG A 267 8.07 30.30 9.09
N SER A 268 6.99 30.18 8.32
CA SER A 268 6.84 30.96 7.11
C SER A 268 7.06 32.40 7.54
N ARG A 269 8.16 33.01 7.10
CA ARG A 269 8.19 34.46 7.00
C ARG A 269 7.08 34.76 6.02
N SER A 270 5.90 35.08 6.53
CA SER A 270 4.93 35.84 5.77
C SER A 270 5.62 37.15 5.46
N SER A 271 6.35 37.21 4.36
CA SER A 271 6.56 38.47 3.67
C SER A 271 5.19 38.83 3.08
N CYS A 272 4.26 39.26 3.95
CA CYS A 272 3.38 40.33 3.58
C CYS A 272 4.33 41.49 3.26
N ALA A 273 4.68 41.62 1.99
CA ALA A 273 5.16 42.87 1.47
C ALA A 273 4.07 43.88 1.80
N ARG A 274 4.32 44.71 2.82
CA ARG A 274 3.57 45.94 3.06
C ARG A 274 3.68 46.74 1.77
N ALA A 275 2.56 46.90 1.07
CA ALA A 275 2.44 47.91 0.05
C ALA A 275 2.79 49.27 0.68
N PRO A 276 3.66 50.09 0.07
CA PRO A 276 3.94 51.41 0.59
C PRO A 276 2.69 52.28 0.48
N SER A 277 2.32 52.90 1.60
CA SER A 277 1.26 53.88 1.72
C SER A 277 1.56 55.09 0.83
N ALA A 278 0.67 55.36 -0.13
CA ALA A 278 0.70 56.57 -0.94
C ALA A 278 0.02 57.72 -0.18
N THR A 279 0.79 58.74 0.20
CA THR A 279 0.29 60.08 0.52
C THR A 279 1.31 61.13 0.08
N ALA A 280 0.99 61.92 -0.95
CA ALA A 280 0.90 63.39 -0.91
C ALA A 280 0.85 64.04 -2.32
N ARG A 281 -0.36 64.53 -2.68
CA ARG A 281 -0.77 65.86 -3.22
C ARG A 281 0.02 66.59 -4.33
N PRO A 282 -0.69 67.39 -5.18
CA PRO A 282 -0.86 68.82 -4.84
C PRO A 282 -2.28 69.39 -5.13
N PRO A 283 -2.60 70.61 -4.65
CA PRO A 283 -3.89 71.28 -4.87
C PRO A 283 -3.86 72.28 -6.04
N GLY A 284 -5.00 72.46 -6.71
CA GLY A 284 -5.28 73.59 -7.62
C GLY A 284 -6.60 74.29 -7.23
N PRO A 285 -6.72 75.63 -7.36
CA PRO A 285 -7.88 76.40 -6.91
C PRO A 285 -8.95 76.61 -8.01
N PRO A 286 -10.14 77.18 -7.68
CA PRO A 286 -11.42 76.79 -8.28
C PRO A 286 -12.07 77.87 -9.17
N THR A 287 -13.10 77.51 -9.95
CA THR A 287 -14.23 78.42 -10.25
C THR A 287 -15.48 77.66 -10.76
N PRO A 288 -16.71 78.16 -10.51
CA PRO A 288 -17.98 77.46 -10.78
C PRO A 288 -18.78 78.07 -11.95
N THR A 289 -19.74 77.34 -12.55
CA THR A 289 -21.13 77.81 -12.85
C THR A 289 -21.99 76.81 -13.69
N ARG A 290 -23.15 76.45 -13.10
CA ARG A 290 -24.55 76.63 -13.58
C ARG A 290 -25.15 75.90 -14.82
N SER A 291 -26.35 75.33 -14.57
CA SER A 291 -27.50 74.97 -15.48
C SER A 291 -27.31 73.75 -16.40
N SER A 292 -28.29 72.89 -16.76
CA SER A 292 -29.77 72.88 -16.74
C SER A 292 -30.29 71.42 -16.96
N ARG A 293 -31.53 71.14 -16.51
CA ARG A 293 -32.41 69.94 -16.68
C ARG A 293 -32.68 69.54 -18.17
N PRO A 294 -33.52 68.51 -18.51
CA PRO A 294 -33.69 67.10 -18.02
C PRO A 294 -33.95 66.06 -19.17
N ARG A 295 -34.42 64.83 -18.82
CA ARG A 295 -35.24 63.84 -19.60
C ARG A 295 -34.48 62.89 -20.58
N VAL A 296 -34.80 61.61 -20.86
CA VAL A 296 -35.97 60.68 -20.79
C VAL A 296 -35.49 59.20 -20.80
N GLY A 297 -36.22 58.28 -20.11
CA GLY A 297 -36.63 56.89 -20.51
C GLY A 297 -35.53 55.84 -20.79
N ARG A 298 -35.72 54.53 -20.63
CA ARG A 298 -36.93 53.68 -20.62
C ARG A 298 -36.60 52.33 -19.93
N ARG A 299 -37.63 51.75 -19.31
CA ARG A 299 -37.74 50.34 -18.88
C ARG A 299 -37.72 49.37 -20.08
N VAL A 300 -37.53 48.07 -19.80
CA VAL A 300 -38.22 46.86 -20.34
C VAL A 300 -37.40 45.64 -19.84
N THR A 301 -37.78 45.00 -18.73
CA THR A 301 -38.66 43.82 -18.54
C THR A 301 -38.11 42.48 -19.02
N CYS A 302 -38.02 41.53 -18.08
CA CYS A 302 -38.00 40.08 -18.28
C CYS A 302 -39.23 39.57 -19.03
N PRO A 303 -39.23 38.28 -19.42
CA PRO A 303 -40.29 37.43 -18.88
C PRO A 303 -39.83 36.08 -18.35
N SER A 304 -40.62 35.61 -17.40
CA SER A 304 -40.67 34.29 -16.78
C SER A 304 -41.40 33.26 -17.66
N ARG A 305 -41.28 31.99 -17.27
CA ARG A 305 -42.35 30.96 -17.21
C ARG A 305 -41.80 29.82 -16.33
N HIS A 306 -42.31 29.53 -15.12
CA HIS A 306 -43.54 28.78 -14.77
C HIS A 306 -43.57 27.38 -15.42
N VAL A 307 -44.00 26.25 -14.83
CA VAL A 307 -44.71 25.79 -13.60
C VAL A 307 -44.68 24.24 -13.72
N SER A 308 -44.66 23.36 -12.72
CA SER A 308 -45.64 22.92 -11.70
C SER A 308 -45.01 21.67 -11.07
N GLY A 309 -45.05 21.43 -9.75
CA GLY A 309 -46.19 20.82 -9.03
C GLY A 309 -45.89 19.33 -8.75
N GLN A 310 -46.25 18.66 -7.67
CA GLN A 310 -47.03 18.95 -6.46
C GLN A 310 -46.85 17.76 -5.50
N THR A 311 -46.78 18.01 -4.18
CA THR A 311 -47.38 17.24 -3.03
C THR A 311 -46.92 15.78 -2.77
N ASN A 312 -46.91 15.21 -1.55
CA ASN A 312 -47.69 15.45 -0.32
C ASN A 312 -47.11 14.75 0.94
N ARG A 313 -47.32 15.38 2.12
CA ARG A 313 -47.67 14.85 3.48
C ARG A 313 -46.73 13.93 4.30
N ARG A 314 -46.23 14.42 5.47
CA ARG A 314 -46.73 14.27 6.90
C ARG A 314 -46.25 12.96 7.56
N ALA A 315 -45.90 12.80 8.84
CA ALA A 315 -45.71 13.60 10.07
C ALA A 315 -45.10 12.59 11.11
N ARG A 316 -44.24 12.90 12.10
CA ARG A 316 -44.54 13.25 13.50
C ARG A 316 -43.27 13.09 14.38
N ARG A 317 -43.02 14.10 15.23
CA ARG A 317 -42.35 14.21 16.57
C ARG A 317 -42.13 12.87 17.33
N GLY A 318 -40.95 12.50 17.89
CA GLY A 318 -40.15 13.07 19.03
C GLY A 318 -40.50 12.33 20.36
N PRO A 319 -39.69 12.26 21.47
CA PRO A 319 -38.43 12.94 21.82
C PRO A 319 -37.35 12.11 22.64
N GLY A 320 -36.17 12.70 22.91
CA GLY A 320 -35.51 12.66 24.24
C GLY A 320 -34.34 11.69 24.52
N GLY A 321 -33.13 12.23 24.73
CA GLY A 321 -31.99 11.55 25.39
C GLY A 321 -30.70 12.40 25.39
N PRO A 322 -29.85 12.37 26.44
CA PRO A 322 -29.23 13.58 27.00
C PRO A 322 -27.84 13.98 26.48
N SER A 323 -27.52 15.23 26.80
CA SER A 323 -26.32 16.04 26.56
C SER A 323 -25.02 15.50 27.19
N VAL A 324 -23.94 15.55 26.40
CA VAL A 324 -22.54 15.33 26.82
C VAL A 324 -21.81 16.68 26.80
N PRO A 325 -20.99 17.04 27.81
CA PRO A 325 -20.19 18.25 27.77
C PRO A 325 -18.95 18.08 26.88
N SER A 326 -18.68 19.14 26.13
CA SER A 326 -17.51 19.38 25.30
C SER A 326 -16.26 19.63 26.13
N ASP A 327 -15.18 18.91 25.86
CA ASP A 327 -13.83 19.47 25.98
C ASP A 327 -12.89 18.82 24.96
N THR A 328 -12.49 19.63 23.98
CA THR A 328 -11.43 19.35 23.01
C THR A 328 -10.16 20.08 23.42
N PRO A 329 -9.00 19.44 23.20
CA PRO A 329 -7.99 20.10 22.39
C PRO A 329 -7.69 19.26 21.14
N ARG A 330 -7.92 19.90 19.99
CA ARG A 330 -7.54 19.39 18.67
C ARG A 330 -6.02 19.16 18.62
N SER A 331 -5.61 17.94 18.34
CA SER A 331 -4.29 17.66 17.73
C SER A 331 -4.53 16.83 16.49
N SER A 332 -4.41 17.50 15.35
CA SER A 332 -4.59 16.98 14.01
C SER A 332 -3.44 16.03 13.67
N HIS A 333 -3.70 14.72 13.64
CA HIS A 333 -2.86 13.77 12.94
C HIS A 333 -3.74 13.03 11.93
N LEU A 334 -3.50 13.35 10.66
CA LEU A 334 -4.11 12.70 9.52
C LEU A 334 -3.57 11.28 9.39
N VAL A 335 -4.53 10.36 9.37
CA VAL A 335 -4.42 8.96 8.98
C VAL A 335 -4.36 8.92 7.44
N ALA A 336 -3.44 8.14 6.88
CA ALA A 336 -3.48 7.72 5.48
C ALA A 336 -4.26 6.41 5.34
#